data_AF-A0A2A9KGU8-F1
#
_entry.id   AF-A0A2A9KGU8-F1
#
_cell.length_a   1.000
_cell.length_b   1.000
_cell.length_c   1.000
_cell.angle_alpha   90.00
_cell.angle_beta   90.00
_cell.angle_gamma   90.00
#
_symmetry.space_group_name_H-M   'P 1'
#
loop_
_entity.id
_entity.type
_entity.pdbx_description
1 polymer ?
#
loop_
_entity_poly.entity_id
_entity_poly.type
_entity_poly.pdbx_seq_one_letter_code
_entity_poly.pdbx_strand_id
1 'polypeptide(L)'
;MKAMKNSEVLSDELKLAIGLVWGCLNTRQFEAACRLAHGCLAVWPDELRLSLMAAYASVEMQQPLEPRVLQVLNRGDCKEWSDLVYRRAGDEICLKGAGNA
;
A
#
# COMPACT_ATOMS: atom_id res chain seq x y z
N MET A 1 4.21 35.29 -5.81
CA MET A 1 3.08 34.37 -5.56
C MET A 1 3.04 33.24 -6.61
N LYS A 2 3.97 32.27 -6.58
CA LYS A 2 4.03 31.14 -7.54
C LYS A 2 3.94 29.75 -6.88
N ALA A 3 4.02 29.68 -5.55
CA ALA A 3 4.05 28.41 -4.81
C ALA A 3 2.68 27.74 -4.62
N MET A 4 1.58 28.51 -4.52
CA MET A 4 0.23 27.94 -4.27
C MET A 4 -0.25 27.02 -5.41
N LYS A 5 -0.05 27.42 -6.67
CA LYS A 5 -0.49 26.62 -7.83
C LYS A 5 0.22 25.27 -7.94
N ASN A 6 1.52 25.21 -7.62
CA ASN A 6 2.29 23.97 -7.70
C ASN A 6 1.87 22.97 -6.62
N SER A 7 1.51 23.44 -5.42
CA SER A 7 1.03 22.58 -4.34
C SER A 7 -0.33 21.94 -4.67
N GLU A 8 -1.22 22.69 -5.33
CA GLU A 8 -2.54 22.18 -5.73
C GLU A 8 -2.42 21.15 -6.85
N VAL A 9 -1.58 21.41 -7.86
CA VAL A 9 -1.32 20.46 -8.96
C VAL A 9 -0.69 19.16 -8.44
N LEU A 10 0.30 19.24 -7.55
CA LEU A 10 0.90 18.06 -6.90
C LEU A 10 -0.13 17.28 -6.06
N SER A 11 -1.09 17.97 -5.44
CA SER A 11 -2.19 17.34 -4.71
C SER A 11 -3.16 16.59 -5.65
N ASP A 12 -3.47 17.15 -6.82
CA ASP A 12 -4.38 16.52 -7.77
C ASP A 12 -3.73 15.34 -8.51
N GLU A 13 -2.44 15.45 -8.85
CA GLU A 13 -1.63 14.33 -9.35
C GLU A 13 -1.56 13.19 -8.33
N LEU A 14 -1.37 13.51 -7.05
CA LEU A 14 -1.36 12.52 -5.97
C LEU A 14 -2.73 11.82 -5.83
N LYS A 15 -3.84 12.58 -5.88
CA LYS A 15 -5.19 11.99 -5.85
C LYS A 15 -5.41 11.04 -7.03
N LEU A 16 -4.98 11.43 -8.23
CA LEU A 16 -5.06 10.57 -9.42
C LEU A 16 -4.22 9.30 -9.26
N ALA A 17 -2.98 9.43 -8.78
CA ALA A 17 -2.10 8.30 -8.51
C ALA A 17 -2.72 7.30 -7.51
N ILE A 18 -3.23 7.80 -6.38
CA ILE A 18 -3.93 6.98 -5.39
C ILE A 18 -5.16 6.30 -6.01
N GLY A 19 -5.95 7.03 -6.80
CA GLY A 19 -7.12 6.49 -7.49
C GLY A 19 -6.79 5.37 -8.46
N LEU A 20 -5.69 5.50 -9.22
CA LEU A 20 -5.22 4.48 -10.15
C LEU A 20 -4.75 3.21 -9.43
N VAL A 21 -3.95 3.35 -8.37
CA VAL A 21 -3.53 2.22 -7.54
C VAL A 21 -4.75 1.49 -6.96
N TRP A 22 -5.71 2.23 -6.43
CA TRP A 22 -6.97 1.67 -5.92
C TRP A 22 -7.77 0.94 -7.00
N GLY A 23 -7.82 1.48 -8.22
CA GLY A 23 -8.45 0.82 -9.37
C GLY A 23 -7.80 -0.54 -9.71
N CYS A 24 -6.47 -0.61 -9.67
CA CYS A 24 -5.74 -1.87 -9.85
C CYS A 24 -6.07 -2.88 -8.74
N LEU A 25 -6.13 -2.42 -7.48
CA LEU A 25 -6.50 -3.27 -6.34
C LEU A 25 -7.92 -3.84 -6.47
N ASN A 26 -8.91 -3.01 -6.83
CA ASN A 26 -10.30 -3.44 -6.99
C ASN A 26 -10.49 -4.41 -8.16
N THR A 27 -9.63 -4.33 -9.18
CA THR A 27 -9.62 -5.27 -10.32
C THR A 27 -8.72 -6.48 -10.08
N ARG A 28 -8.21 -6.67 -8.85
CA ARG A 28 -7.31 -7.76 -8.42
C ARG A 28 -5.99 -7.83 -9.21
N GLN A 29 -5.58 -6.74 -9.84
CA GLN A 29 -4.29 -6.61 -10.51
C GLN A 29 -3.21 -6.26 -9.48
N PHE A 30 -2.95 -7.17 -8.53
CA PHE A 30 -2.11 -6.89 -7.36
C PHE A 30 -0.65 -6.59 -7.75
N GLU A 31 -0.08 -7.31 -8.71
CA GLU A 31 1.28 -7.03 -9.19
C GLU A 31 1.40 -5.63 -9.81
N ALA A 32 0.41 -5.25 -10.63
CA ALA A 32 0.37 -3.91 -11.22
C ALA A 32 0.17 -2.83 -10.14
N ALA A 33 -0.74 -3.07 -9.18
CA ALA A 33 -0.98 -2.17 -8.06
C ALA A 33 0.28 -1.98 -7.20
N CYS A 34 1.00 -3.06 -6.91
CA CYS A 34 2.23 -3.03 -6.12
C CYS A 34 3.32 -2.22 -6.84
N ARG A 35 3.60 -2.54 -8.11
CA ARG A 35 4.58 -1.81 -8.92
C ARG A 35 4.23 -0.33 -9.07
N LEU A 36 2.95 -0.03 -9.31
CA LEU A 36 2.47 1.34 -9.43
C LEU A 36 2.63 2.10 -8.11
N ALA A 37 2.19 1.52 -6.99
CA ALA A 37 2.31 2.13 -5.67
C ALA A 37 3.77 2.42 -5.30
N HIS A 38 4.70 1.48 -5.58
CA HIS A 38 6.13 1.72 -5.38
C HIS A 38 6.68 2.83 -6.29
N GLY A 39 6.25 2.90 -7.55
CA GLY A 39 6.59 4.00 -8.45
C GLY A 39 6.10 5.35 -7.92
N CYS A 40 4.88 5.41 -7.40
CA CYS A 40 4.32 6.62 -6.78
C CYS A 40 5.08 7.00 -5.50
N LEU A 41 5.53 6.04 -4.70
CA LEU A 41 6.35 6.30 -3.50
C LEU A 41 7.74 6.87 -3.82
N ALA A 42 8.27 6.68 -5.03
CA ALA A 42 9.50 7.34 -5.45
C ALA A 42 9.29 8.87 -5.62
N VAL A 43 8.05 9.30 -5.89
CA VAL A 43 7.67 10.71 -6.06
C VAL A 43 7.15 11.32 -4.74
N TRP A 44 6.31 10.56 -4.02
CA TRP A 44 5.72 10.96 -2.75
C TRP A 44 6.11 9.97 -1.64
N PRO A 45 7.36 10.00 -1.17
CA PRO A 45 7.88 8.99 -0.25
C PRO A 45 7.10 8.94 1.06
N ASP A 46 6.61 10.07 1.56
CA ASP A 46 5.95 10.16 2.87
C ASP A 46 4.43 9.94 2.81
N GLU A 47 3.86 9.62 1.64
CA GLU A 47 2.43 9.36 1.54
C GLU A 47 2.09 7.96 2.09
N LEU A 48 1.43 7.98 3.24
CA LEU A 48 1.05 6.79 4.00
C LEU A 48 0.11 5.86 3.20
N ARG A 49 -0.85 6.43 2.46
CA ARG A 49 -1.84 5.64 1.72
C ARG A 49 -1.19 4.78 0.64
N LEU A 50 -0.21 5.32 -0.08
CA LEU A 50 0.53 4.57 -1.10
C LEU A 50 1.34 3.43 -0.46
N SER A 51 1.93 3.66 0.71
CA SER A 51 2.64 2.63 1.48
C SER A 51 1.70 1.49 1.90
N LEU A 52 0.50 1.81 2.38
CA LEU A 52 -0.51 0.83 2.77
C LEU A 52 -1.09 0.06 1.57
N MET A 53 -1.27 0.73 0.43
CA MET A 53 -1.74 0.08 -0.80
C MET A 53 -0.70 -0.91 -1.36
N ALA A 54 0.60 -0.55 -1.33
CA ALA A 54 1.68 -1.48 -1.68
C ALA A 54 1.73 -2.68 -0.74
N ALA A 55 1.53 -2.46 0.56
CA ALA A 55 1.42 -3.51 1.57
C ALA A 55 0.31 -4.51 1.25
N TYR A 56 -0.90 -3.98 1.02
CA TYR A 56 -2.07 -4.79 0.71
C TYR A 56 -1.84 -5.64 -0.55
N ALA A 57 -1.31 -5.03 -1.61
CA ALA A 57 -0.97 -5.75 -2.84
C ALA A 57 0.06 -6.87 -2.61
N SER A 58 1.09 -6.59 -1.80
CA SER A 58 2.14 -7.57 -1.47
C SER A 58 1.59 -8.76 -0.68
N VAL A 59 0.68 -8.53 0.27
CA VAL A 59 -0.01 -9.59 1.00
C VAL A 59 -0.85 -10.46 0.06
N GLU A 60 -1.64 -9.85 -0.84
CA GLU A 60 -2.44 -10.61 -1.81
C GLU A 60 -1.58 -11.41 -2.81
N MET A 61 -0.30 -11.05 -2.97
CA MET A 61 0.68 -11.78 -3.77
C MET A 61 1.54 -12.76 -2.95
N GLN A 62 1.29 -12.91 -1.64
CA GLN A 62 2.09 -13.69 -0.70
C GLN A 62 3.57 -13.29 -0.63
N GLN A 63 3.85 -12.03 -0.97
CA GLN A 63 5.20 -11.47 -0.90
C GLN A 63 5.47 -10.95 0.52
N PRO A 64 6.74 -10.99 0.96
CA PRO A 64 7.13 -10.42 2.23
C PRO A 64 6.79 -8.93 2.27
N LEU A 65 6.30 -8.47 3.42
CA LEU A 65 6.07 -7.05 3.66
C LEU A 65 7.40 -6.32 3.85
N GLU A 66 7.58 -5.22 3.12
CA GLU A 66 8.76 -4.36 3.26
C GLU A 66 8.90 -3.80 4.69
N PRO A 67 10.12 -3.66 5.24
CA PRO A 67 10.33 -3.16 6.61
C PRO A 67 9.69 -1.78 6.86
N ARG A 68 9.69 -0.90 5.85
CA ARG A 68 9.06 0.42 5.92
C ARG A 68 7.54 0.34 6.11
N VAL A 69 6.92 -0.63 5.46
CA VAL A 69 5.49 -0.92 5.58
C VAL A 69 5.15 -1.45 6.97
N LEU A 70 5.97 -2.34 7.52
CA LEU A 70 5.79 -2.83 8.89
C LEU A 70 5.88 -1.69 9.91
N GLN A 71 6.78 -0.73 9.72
CA GLN A 71 6.85 0.46 10.57
C GLN A 71 5.57 1.31 10.51
N VAL A 72 5.02 1.50 9.32
CA VAL A 72 3.75 2.21 9.11
C VAL A 72 2.58 1.49 9.78
N LEU A 73 2.48 0.17 9.58
CA LEU A 73 1.42 -0.65 10.18
C LEU A 73 1.50 -0.61 11.72
N ASN A 74 2.71 -0.66 12.27
CA ASN A 74 2.96 -0.63 13.72
C ASN A 74 2.72 0.74 14.36
N ARG A 75 2.84 1.84 13.62
CA ARG A 75 2.50 3.17 14.12
C ARG A 75 0.99 3.33 14.37
N GLY A 76 0.15 2.56 13.68
CA GLY A 76 -1.30 2.59 13.90
C GLY A 76 -1.99 3.82 13.33
N ASP A 77 -1.29 4.63 12.53
CA ASP A 77 -1.79 5.88 11.94
C ASP A 77 -3.03 5.67 11.04
N CYS A 78 -3.29 4.44 10.58
CA CYS A 78 -4.47 4.08 9.79
C CYS A 78 -5.02 2.70 10.19
N LYS A 79 -5.69 2.64 11.35
CA LYS A 79 -6.17 1.40 11.97
C LYS A 79 -6.99 0.49 11.03
N GLU A 80 -7.90 1.05 10.23
CA GLU A 80 -8.76 0.28 9.32
C GLU A 80 -7.94 -0.47 8.25
N TRP A 81 -6.92 0.18 7.71
CA TRP A 81 -6.01 -0.43 6.73
C TRP A 81 -5.04 -1.41 7.39
N SER A 82 -4.52 -1.07 8.58
CA SER A 82 -3.70 -2.00 9.34
C SER A 82 -4.47 -3.29 9.66
N ASP A 83 -5.71 -3.16 10.14
CA ASP A 83 -6.58 -4.31 10.45
C ASP A 83 -6.90 -5.15 9.19
N LEU A 84 -7.10 -4.50 8.04
CA LEU A 84 -7.33 -5.20 6.76
C LEU A 84 -6.10 -5.99 6.33
N VAL A 85 -4.91 -5.37 6.36
CA VAL A 85 -3.64 -6.01 5.98
C VAL A 85 -3.31 -7.14 6.95
N TYR A 86 -3.46 -6.93 8.26
CA TYR A 86 -3.22 -7.97 9.26
C TYR A 86 -4.19 -9.14 9.14
N ARG A 87 -5.48 -8.89 8.84
CA ARG A 87 -6.45 -9.98 8.62
C ARG A 87 -6.03 -10.85 7.43
N ARG A 88 -5.67 -10.21 6.32
CA ARG A 88 -5.23 -10.92 5.10
C ARG A 88 -3.89 -11.64 5.29
N ALA A 89 -2.96 -11.06 6.05
CA ALA A 89 -1.70 -11.71 6.38
C ALA A 89 -1.88 -12.88 7.37
N GLY A 90 -2.77 -12.73 8.36
CA GLY A 90 -3.08 -13.74 9.38
C GLY A 90 -3.85 -14.96 8.84
N ASP A 91 -4.72 -14.76 7.85
CA ASP A 91 -5.39 -15.87 7.14
C ASP A 91 -4.37 -16.80 6.44
N GLU A 92 -3.19 -16.29 6.05
CA GLU A 92 -2.14 -17.10 5.41
C GLU A 92 -1.06 -17.66 6.35
N ILE A 93 -0.87 -17.08 7.56
CA ILE A 93 -0.03 -17.72 8.59
C ILE A 93 -0.63 -19.08 9.00
N CYS A 94 -1.95 -19.25 8.90
CA CYS A 94 -2.62 -20.54 9.08
C CYS A 94 -2.40 -21.55 7.93
N LEU A 95 -1.98 -21.13 6.73
CA LEU A 95 -1.73 -22.05 5.60
C LEU A 95 -0.25 -22.43 5.43
N LYS A 96 0.69 -21.68 6.02
CA LYS A 96 2.11 -22.06 6.07
C LYS A 96 2.56 -22.70 7.39
N GLY A 97 1.69 -22.76 8.41
CA GLY A 97 1.96 -23.44 9.69
C GLY A 97 1.50 -24.90 9.80
N ALA A 98 0.73 -25.42 8.84
CA ALA A 98 0.21 -26.79 8.83
C ALA A 98 0.99 -27.72 7.87
N GLY A 99 2.29 -27.48 7.72
CA GLY A 99 3.11 -28.17 6.72
C GLY A 99 4.61 -28.15 7.02
N ASN A 100 5.01 -28.50 8.24
CA ASN A 100 6.24 -29.27 8.46
C ASN A 100 6.33 -29.77 9.91
N ALA A 101 6.27 -31.11 10.02
CA ALA A 101 6.70 -31.98 11.13
C ALA A 101 6.03 -31.79 12.49
#